data_AF-A0A1M4VV27-F1
#
_entry.id   AF-A0A1M4VV27-F1
#
_cell.length_a   1.000
_cell.length_b   1.000
_cell.length_c   1.000
_cell.angle_alpha   90.00
_cell.angle_beta   90.00
_cell.angle_gamma   90.00
#
_symmetry.space_group_name_H-M   'P 1'
#
loop_
_entity.id
_entity.type
_entity.pdbx_description
1 polymer ?
#
loop_
_entity_poly.entity_id
_entity_poly.type
_entity_poly.pdbx_seq_one_letter_code
_entity_poly.pdbx_strand_id
1 'polypeptide(L)'
;MTLSLKSISLHSFLFTLCVIVPYFNNYELSFLIWLVVAVISLRKQYSRTFLTYWAIFVFLLLFAFLVGCFFEYSLYFIVRDVTYMLKPVLGLMIGYQLFHKGIEKPFRFLVYSGVAMAAIHLVMVAYGIFLQGAANVREIREYGGYFNDYEVYALLFLLFNKQFDLGLTARQRRNFLILLGASSFFYLARTNFLQFAILYMGMKGYLLLNKRALKIIFSSLVAIVLAYTAIYYYNPVRNGEGLDEFLYKIKMAPGEAFSTKINRDDWKDFNDNYRSYENIRTIQQLNHNETWWFGEGIGSQVDLKQKVYLGDMELRLISILHNGFMTVLLKTGLLGLGVYVLSILFFFFNGRPQNQELMTLKLLFIGTGVFLVLSNWVFMGVYNLLDSKSLLIGFLFAYKNQLVQRKP
;
A
#
# COMPACT_ATOMS: atom_id res chain seq x y z
N MET A 1 -20.83 -2.92 32.45
CA MET A 1 -21.17 -2.27 31.16
C MET A 1 -20.27 -1.06 30.85
N THR A 2 -20.00 -0.18 31.82
CA THR A 2 -19.15 1.02 31.69
C THR A 2 -17.68 0.73 31.33
N LEU A 3 -17.06 -0.28 31.94
CA LEU A 3 -15.66 -0.68 31.64
C LEU A 3 -15.46 -1.17 30.19
N SER A 4 -16.45 -1.90 29.64
CA SER A 4 -16.40 -2.41 28.26
C SER A 4 -16.55 -1.29 27.22
N LEU A 5 -17.34 -0.26 27.51
CA LEU A 5 -17.49 0.90 26.63
C LEU A 5 -16.22 1.76 26.61
N LYS A 6 -15.59 1.94 27.78
CA LYS A 6 -14.30 2.65 27.90
C LYS A 6 -13.18 1.95 27.12
N SER A 7 -13.12 0.61 27.16
CA SER A 7 -12.14 -0.14 26.37
C SER A 7 -12.37 -0.03 24.87
N ILE A 8 -13.62 -0.09 24.39
CA ILE A 8 -13.94 0.08 22.96
C ILE A 8 -13.54 1.48 22.47
N SER A 9 -13.83 2.51 23.27
CA SER A 9 -13.44 3.89 22.97
C SER A 9 -11.93 4.07 22.87
N LEU A 10 -11.16 3.49 23.80
CA LEU A 10 -9.70 3.54 23.77
C LEU A 10 -9.10 2.83 22.53
N HIS A 11 -9.58 1.62 22.21
CA HIS A 11 -9.09 0.87 21.04
C HIS A 11 -9.38 1.64 19.75
N SER A 12 -10.55 2.27 19.69
CA SER A 12 -10.96 3.08 18.55
C SER A 12 -10.03 4.28 18.38
N PHE A 13 -9.78 5.02 19.46
CA PHE A 13 -8.87 6.16 19.48
C PHE A 13 -7.45 5.77 19.05
N LEU A 14 -6.88 4.71 19.65
CA LEU A 14 -5.52 4.26 19.33
C LEU A 14 -5.38 3.83 17.87
N PHE A 15 -6.41 3.18 17.31
CA PHE A 15 -6.35 2.75 15.92
C PHE A 15 -6.47 3.96 14.98
N THR A 16 -7.39 4.90 15.25
CA THR A 16 -7.49 6.14 14.47
C THR A 16 -6.17 6.94 14.54
N LEU A 17 -5.54 7.00 15.72
CA LEU A 17 -4.22 7.62 15.89
C LEU A 17 -3.16 6.93 15.00
N CYS A 18 -3.09 5.59 15.00
CA CYS A 18 -2.13 4.85 14.17
C CYS A 18 -2.35 5.04 12.67
N VAL A 19 -3.57 5.32 12.23
CA VAL A 19 -3.90 5.65 10.83
C VAL A 19 -3.50 7.08 10.49
N ILE A 20 -3.68 8.04 11.41
CA ILE A 20 -3.39 9.47 11.17
C ILE A 20 -1.89 9.77 11.20
N VAL A 21 -1.14 9.26 12.17
CA VAL A 21 0.25 9.70 12.40
C VAL A 21 1.17 9.54 11.17
N PRO A 22 1.14 8.42 10.41
CA PRO A 22 1.95 8.26 9.19
C PRO A 22 1.74 9.37 8.16
N TYR A 23 0.59 10.02 8.18
CA TYR A 23 0.23 11.05 7.23
C TYR A 23 1.05 12.34 7.40
N PHE A 24 1.52 12.65 8.61
CA PHE A 24 2.34 13.83 8.87
C PHE A 24 3.78 13.72 8.34
N ASN A 25 4.08 12.66 7.58
CA ASN A 25 5.38 12.41 6.94
C ASN A 25 6.57 12.44 7.92
N ASN A 26 6.32 12.16 9.19
CA ASN A 26 7.35 11.99 10.22
C ASN A 26 7.44 10.51 10.57
N TYR A 27 8.46 9.86 10.03
CA TYR A 27 8.60 8.41 10.12
C TYR A 27 8.94 7.96 11.55
N GLU A 28 9.85 8.65 12.22
CA GLU A 28 10.31 8.34 13.57
C GLU A 28 9.17 8.41 14.58
N LEU A 29 8.35 9.47 14.50
CA LEU A 29 7.16 9.63 15.32
C LEU A 29 6.13 8.53 15.05
N SER A 30 5.91 8.22 13.76
CA SER A 30 4.99 7.16 13.35
C SER A 30 5.42 5.80 13.90
N PHE A 31 6.71 5.48 13.76
CA PHE A 31 7.30 4.25 14.23
C PHE A 31 7.22 4.14 15.76
N LEU A 32 7.57 5.20 16.48
CA LEU A 32 7.50 5.23 17.95
C LEU A 32 6.06 5.03 18.45
N ILE A 33 5.08 5.74 17.89
CA ILE A 33 3.67 5.59 18.27
C ILE A 33 3.20 4.16 17.98
N TRP A 34 3.51 3.61 16.81
CA TRP A 34 3.14 2.23 16.47
C TRP A 34 3.78 1.22 17.43
N LEU A 35 5.05 1.39 17.77
CA LEU A 35 5.75 0.52 18.71
C LEU A 35 5.10 0.55 20.10
N VAL A 36 4.82 1.74 20.64
CA VAL A 36 4.15 1.91 21.94
C VAL A 36 2.77 1.26 21.91
N VAL A 37 1.97 1.54 20.88
CA VAL A 37 0.62 0.97 20.74
C VAL A 37 0.65 -0.56 20.65
N ALA A 38 1.60 -1.13 19.89
CA ALA A 38 1.74 -2.58 19.77
C ALA A 38 2.08 -3.25 21.11
N VAL A 39 2.88 -2.60 21.95
CA VAL A 39 3.26 -3.11 23.29
C VAL A 39 2.10 -3.01 24.28
N ILE A 40 1.43 -1.85 24.37
CA ILE A 40 0.34 -1.66 25.35
C ILE A 40 -0.93 -2.46 25.00
N SER A 41 -1.10 -2.84 23.74
CA SER A 41 -2.27 -3.58 23.25
C SER A 41 -2.04 -5.09 23.04
N LEU A 42 -0.91 -5.61 23.56
CA LEU A 42 -0.58 -7.04 23.46
C LEU A 42 -1.71 -7.95 23.95
N ARG A 43 -2.08 -8.91 23.12
CA ARG A 43 -3.09 -9.93 23.42
C ARG A 43 -2.47 -11.24 23.85
N LYS A 44 -3.22 -11.99 24.67
CA LYS A 44 -2.85 -13.35 25.10
C LYS A 44 -3.04 -14.41 24.01
N GLN A 45 -3.92 -14.17 23.04
CA GLN A 45 -4.29 -15.16 22.03
C GLN A 45 -4.38 -14.54 20.64
N TYR A 46 -3.82 -15.24 19.66
CA TYR A 46 -3.85 -14.90 18.24
C TYR A 46 -4.32 -16.11 17.44
N SER A 47 -5.00 -15.87 16.32
CA SER A 47 -5.45 -16.95 15.44
C SER A 47 -4.29 -17.52 14.63
N ARG A 48 -4.32 -18.83 14.37
CA ARG A 48 -3.29 -19.51 13.57
C ARG A 48 -3.11 -18.86 12.19
N THR A 49 -4.21 -18.53 11.51
CA THR A 49 -4.17 -17.87 10.20
C THR A 49 -3.45 -16.52 10.25
N PHE A 50 -3.70 -15.72 11.29
CA PHE A 50 -3.01 -14.45 11.47
C PHE A 50 -1.51 -14.67 11.76
N LEU A 51 -1.17 -15.58 12.67
CA LEU A 51 0.22 -15.88 13.00
C LEU A 51 1.01 -16.40 11.79
N THR A 52 0.40 -17.25 10.95
CA THR A 52 1.04 -17.71 9.71
C THR A 52 1.35 -16.56 8.77
N TYR A 53 0.40 -15.64 8.55
CA TYR A 53 0.62 -14.48 7.69
C TYR A 53 1.63 -13.50 8.28
N TRP A 54 1.53 -13.21 9.58
CA TRP A 54 2.44 -12.34 10.31
C TRP A 54 3.88 -12.89 10.34
N ALA A 55 4.04 -14.20 10.52
CA ALA A 55 5.33 -14.87 10.54
C ALA A 55 6.11 -14.74 9.23
N ILE A 56 5.44 -14.53 8.08
CA ILE A 56 6.10 -14.25 6.80
C ILE A 56 6.95 -12.98 6.91
N PHE A 57 6.38 -11.89 7.45
CA PHE A 57 7.10 -10.61 7.58
C PHE A 57 8.19 -10.66 8.63
N VAL A 58 7.96 -11.37 9.74
CA VAL A 58 8.99 -11.63 10.74
C VAL A 58 10.13 -12.44 10.15
N PHE A 59 9.82 -13.48 9.38
CA PHE A 59 10.82 -14.27 8.67
C PHE A 59 11.63 -13.41 7.72
N LEU A 60 11.01 -12.54 6.90
CA LEU A 60 11.72 -11.65 5.99
C LEU A 60 12.67 -10.70 6.74
N LEU A 61 12.23 -10.12 7.85
CA LEU A 61 13.07 -9.26 8.70
C LEU A 61 14.26 -10.03 9.28
N LEU A 62 14.01 -11.18 9.91
CA LEU A 62 15.07 -11.99 10.52
C LEU A 62 16.03 -12.52 9.47
N PHE A 63 15.53 -12.94 8.32
CA PHE A 63 16.36 -13.43 7.22
C PHE A 63 17.23 -12.31 6.64
N ALA A 64 16.68 -11.12 6.41
CA ALA A 64 17.48 -9.96 5.98
C ALA A 64 18.54 -9.57 7.02
N PHE A 65 18.21 -9.67 8.31
CA PHE A 65 19.18 -9.43 9.39
C PHE A 65 20.31 -10.45 9.36
N LEU A 66 19.99 -11.74 9.25
CA LEU A 66 20.97 -12.82 9.16
C LEU A 66 21.89 -12.66 7.95
N VAL A 67 21.34 -12.31 6.78
CA VAL A 67 22.14 -12.02 5.59
C VAL A 67 23.03 -10.79 5.81
N GLY A 68 22.50 -9.74 6.45
CA GLY A 68 23.24 -8.51 6.73
C GLY A 68 24.46 -8.73 7.62
N CYS A 69 24.45 -9.74 8.50
CA CYS A 69 25.61 -10.11 9.32
C CYS A 69 26.82 -10.59 8.51
N PHE A 70 26.66 -10.97 7.24
CA PHE A 70 27.77 -11.37 6.36
C PHE A 70 28.44 -10.17 5.65
N PHE A 71 27.97 -8.95 5.90
CA PHE A 71 28.46 -7.74 5.27
C PHE A 71 28.78 -6.66 6.31
N GLU A 72 29.69 -5.75 5.96
CA GLU A 72 30.05 -4.62 6.81
C GLU A 72 29.25 -3.37 6.42
N TYR A 73 28.15 -3.13 7.14
CA TYR A 73 27.32 -1.94 6.96
C TYR A 73 27.41 -0.98 8.13
N SER A 74 27.19 0.31 7.86
CA SER A 74 27.11 1.31 8.92
C SER A 74 25.91 1.05 9.82
N LEU A 75 26.08 1.30 11.12
CA LEU A 75 25.02 1.12 12.12
C LEU A 75 23.75 1.91 11.76
N TYR A 76 23.92 3.10 11.21
CA TYR A 76 22.80 3.94 10.77
C TYR A 76 21.92 3.23 9.73
N PHE A 77 22.51 2.63 8.71
CA PHE A 77 21.75 1.92 7.67
C PHE A 77 21.11 0.64 8.19
N ILE A 78 21.77 -0.04 9.13
CA ILE A 78 21.23 -1.22 9.80
C ILE A 78 19.97 -0.84 10.58
N VAL A 79 20.06 0.16 11.47
CA VAL A 79 18.93 0.60 12.31
C VAL A 79 17.77 1.07 11.44
N ARG A 80 18.04 1.87 10.41
CA ARG A 80 17.02 2.32 9.46
C ARG A 80 16.32 1.12 8.81
N ASP A 81 17.06 0.18 8.24
CA ASP A 81 16.41 -0.93 7.53
C ASP A 81 15.61 -1.84 8.47
N VAL A 82 16.08 -2.05 9.70
CA VAL A 82 15.33 -2.75 10.76
C VAL A 82 14.00 -2.05 11.01
N THR A 83 13.99 -0.74 11.24
CA THR A 83 12.75 -0.02 11.55
C THR A 83 11.76 -0.09 10.39
N TYR A 84 12.26 0.03 9.15
CA TYR A 84 11.41 0.00 7.95
C TYR A 84 10.81 -1.38 7.71
N MET A 85 11.62 -2.44 7.83
CA MET A 85 11.13 -3.82 7.67
C MET A 85 10.22 -4.27 8.83
N LEU A 86 10.38 -3.67 10.02
CA LEU A 86 9.51 -3.92 11.16
C LEU A 86 8.15 -3.25 11.02
N LYS A 87 8.00 -2.22 10.17
CA LYS A 87 6.73 -1.50 9.98
C LYS A 87 5.54 -2.43 9.66
N PRO A 88 5.56 -3.29 8.62
CA PRO A 88 4.45 -4.19 8.35
C PRO A 88 4.19 -5.19 9.49
N VAL A 89 5.22 -5.62 10.23
CA VAL A 89 5.10 -6.48 11.42
C VAL A 89 4.27 -5.78 12.49
N LEU A 90 4.60 -4.52 12.82
CA LEU A 90 3.86 -3.71 13.78
C LEU A 90 2.44 -3.40 13.30
N GLY A 91 2.27 -2.97 12.05
CA GLY A 91 0.96 -2.64 11.49
C GLY A 91 -0.01 -3.83 11.57
N LEU A 92 0.43 -5.02 11.17
CA LEU A 92 -0.39 -6.23 11.28
C LEU A 92 -0.76 -6.57 12.73
N MET A 93 0.18 -6.45 13.67
CA MET A 93 -0.08 -6.68 15.09
C MET A 93 -1.09 -5.69 15.65
N ILE A 94 -0.85 -4.38 15.47
CA ILE A 94 -1.72 -3.32 15.98
C ILE A 94 -3.13 -3.47 15.42
N GLY A 95 -3.26 -3.69 14.11
CA GLY A 95 -4.55 -3.91 13.46
C GLY A 95 -5.34 -5.06 14.10
N TYR A 96 -4.66 -6.18 14.36
CA TYR A 96 -5.27 -7.34 14.99
C TYR A 96 -5.61 -7.10 16.47
N GLN A 97 -4.71 -6.44 17.20
CA GLN A 97 -4.80 -6.16 18.63
C GLN A 97 -5.86 -5.11 18.97
N LEU A 98 -6.09 -4.14 18.09
CA LEU A 98 -7.06 -3.08 18.32
C LEU A 98 -8.49 -3.49 17.90
N PHE A 99 -8.66 -4.59 17.17
CA PHE A 99 -9.98 -5.15 16.86
C PHE A 99 -10.66 -5.74 18.11
N HIS A 100 -11.66 -5.09 18.69
CA HIS A 100 -12.35 -5.59 19.89
C HIS A 100 -13.62 -6.40 19.56
N LYS A 101 -13.81 -7.58 20.17
CA LYS A 101 -14.94 -8.49 19.90
C LYS A 101 -16.32 -7.88 20.20
N GLY A 102 -16.39 -6.94 21.15
CA GLY A 102 -17.60 -6.21 21.51
C GLY A 102 -18.01 -5.11 20.52
N ILE A 103 -17.28 -4.91 19.42
CA ILE A 103 -17.66 -3.94 18.38
C ILE A 103 -18.78 -4.56 17.54
N GLU A 104 -20.00 -4.03 17.65
CA GLU A 104 -21.14 -4.49 16.85
C GLU A 104 -20.94 -4.24 15.35
N LYS A 105 -20.43 -3.05 14.97
CA LYS A 105 -20.26 -2.60 13.58
C LYS A 105 -18.81 -2.26 13.26
N PRO A 106 -17.95 -3.26 13.01
CA PRO A 106 -16.51 -3.05 12.91
C PRO A 106 -16.07 -2.21 11.71
N PHE A 107 -16.80 -2.27 10.59
CA PHE A 107 -16.48 -1.43 9.43
C PHE A 107 -16.92 0.03 9.59
N ARG A 108 -17.93 0.31 10.43
CA ARG A 108 -18.28 1.70 10.78
C ARG A 108 -17.10 2.39 11.46
N PHE A 109 -16.43 1.67 12.35
CA PHE A 109 -15.24 2.16 13.03
C PHE A 109 -14.11 2.52 12.02
N LEU A 110 -13.86 1.65 11.03
CA LEU A 110 -12.88 1.92 9.98
C LEU A 110 -13.24 3.14 9.13
N VAL A 111 -14.53 3.29 8.79
CA VAL A 111 -15.05 4.45 8.04
C VAL A 111 -14.90 5.75 8.82
N TYR A 112 -15.16 5.78 10.13
CA TYR A 112 -14.94 6.98 10.94
C TYR A 112 -13.48 7.41 10.97
N SER A 113 -12.55 6.47 11.05
CA SER A 113 -11.11 6.79 10.95
C SER A 113 -10.78 7.39 9.57
N GLY A 114 -11.39 6.88 8.49
CA GLY A 114 -11.22 7.43 7.14
C GLY A 114 -11.84 8.81 6.97
N VAL A 115 -13.00 9.07 7.59
CA VAL A 115 -13.64 10.38 7.61
C VAL A 115 -12.80 11.40 8.37
N ALA A 116 -12.19 11.01 9.50
CA ALA A 116 -11.26 11.86 10.23
C ALA A 116 -10.03 12.22 9.38
N MET A 117 -9.44 11.23 8.70
CA MET A 117 -8.36 11.44 7.74
C MET A 117 -8.76 12.41 6.62
N ALA A 118 -9.91 12.18 6.00
CA ALA A 118 -10.41 13.01 4.92
C ALA A 118 -10.66 14.46 5.34
N ALA A 119 -11.15 14.68 6.57
CA ALA A 119 -11.32 16.01 7.11
C ALA A 119 -9.97 16.73 7.30
N ILE A 120 -8.97 16.04 7.88
CA ILE A 120 -7.62 16.59 8.05
C ILE A 120 -7.02 16.91 6.67
N HIS A 121 -7.08 15.98 5.72
CA HIS A 121 -6.59 16.14 4.36
C HIS A 121 -7.19 17.36 3.66
N LEU A 122 -8.51 17.51 3.67
CA LEU A 122 -9.17 18.65 3.04
C LEU A 122 -8.81 19.99 3.70
N VAL A 123 -8.54 20.00 5.01
CA VAL A 123 -8.01 21.20 5.70
C VAL A 123 -6.62 21.56 5.18
N MET A 124 -5.73 20.59 4.98
CA MET A 124 -4.39 20.85 4.42
C MET A 124 -4.44 21.27 2.95
N VAL A 125 -5.33 20.68 2.16
CA VAL A 125 -5.57 21.13 0.77
C VAL A 125 -6.08 22.57 0.76
N ALA A 126 -7.05 22.91 1.62
CA ALA A 126 -7.55 24.27 1.76
C ALA A 126 -6.45 25.24 2.22
N TYR A 127 -5.61 24.84 3.17
CA TYR A 127 -4.43 25.61 3.58
C TYR A 127 -3.48 25.87 2.41
N GLY A 128 -3.14 24.83 1.63
CA GLY A 128 -2.27 24.96 0.46
C GLY A 128 -2.85 25.91 -0.60
N ILE A 129 -4.14 25.79 -0.91
CA ILE A 129 -4.78 26.61 -1.95
C ILE A 129 -4.98 28.05 -1.48
N PHE A 130 -5.57 28.27 -0.30
CA PHE A 130 -6.01 29.60 0.12
C PHE A 130 -4.94 30.41 0.85
N LEU A 131 -4.00 29.77 1.55
CA LEU A 131 -2.98 30.47 2.34
C LEU A 131 -1.61 30.44 1.67
N GLN A 132 -1.26 29.33 1.01
CA GLN A 132 0.02 29.21 0.29
C GLN A 132 -0.08 29.50 -1.21
N GLY A 133 -1.29 29.72 -1.73
CA GLY A 133 -1.50 30.08 -3.14
C GLY A 133 -1.20 28.96 -4.12
N ALA A 134 -1.29 27.69 -3.70
CA ALA A 134 -1.02 26.54 -4.55
C ALA A 134 -1.94 26.54 -5.79
N ALA A 135 -1.35 26.70 -6.98
CA ALA A 135 -2.07 26.91 -8.22
C ALA A 135 -2.01 25.72 -9.18
N ASN A 136 -1.06 24.80 -8.96
CA ASN A 136 -0.88 23.61 -9.80
C ASN A 136 -0.93 22.30 -9.01
N VAL A 137 -1.07 21.19 -9.73
CA VAL A 137 -1.19 19.84 -9.16
C VAL A 137 -0.01 19.47 -8.26
N ARG A 138 1.20 19.95 -8.58
CA ARG A 138 2.39 19.64 -7.79
C ARG A 138 2.32 20.32 -6.41
N GLU A 139 2.03 21.62 -6.40
CA GLU A 139 1.94 22.42 -5.17
C GLU A 139 0.79 21.95 -4.27
N ILE A 140 -0.38 21.64 -4.85
CA ILE A 140 -1.51 21.12 -4.07
C ILE A 140 -1.14 19.82 -3.37
N ARG A 141 -0.37 18.94 -4.04
CA ARG A 141 0.08 17.66 -3.47
C ARG A 141 1.24 17.80 -2.49
N GLU A 142 2.02 18.87 -2.59
CA GLU A 142 3.10 19.19 -1.65
C GLU A 142 2.52 19.52 -0.27
N TYR A 143 1.46 20.33 -0.21
CA TYR A 143 0.78 20.67 1.04
C TYR A 143 -0.30 19.66 1.45
N GLY A 144 -1.06 19.13 0.49
CA GLY A 144 -2.16 18.19 0.71
C GLY A 144 -1.73 16.72 0.72
N GLY A 145 -0.46 16.40 0.61
CA GLY A 145 0.02 15.03 0.60
C GLY A 145 -0.23 14.29 -0.71
N TYR A 146 0.61 13.28 -0.96
CA TYR A 146 0.73 12.68 -2.28
C TYR A 146 -0.20 11.49 -2.51
N PHE A 147 -0.64 10.82 -1.44
CA PHE A 147 -1.26 9.49 -1.52
C PHE A 147 -1.85 9.03 -0.18
N ASN A 148 -2.94 8.25 -0.20
CA ASN A 148 -3.49 7.59 0.99
C ASN A 148 -4.40 6.41 0.63
N ASP A 149 -3.94 5.19 0.90
CA ASP A 149 -4.70 3.97 0.61
C ASP A 149 -5.92 3.78 1.49
N TYR A 150 -5.84 4.24 2.73
CA TYR A 150 -6.82 3.94 3.77
C TYR A 150 -8.15 4.62 3.46
N GLU A 151 -8.11 5.85 2.96
CA GLU A 151 -9.30 6.57 2.52
C GLU A 151 -10.02 5.85 1.36
N VAL A 152 -9.27 5.24 0.44
CA VAL A 152 -9.85 4.45 -0.66
C VAL A 152 -10.58 3.22 -0.11
N TYR A 153 -10.03 2.53 0.90
CA TYR A 153 -10.75 1.45 1.59
C TYR A 153 -11.99 1.97 2.33
N ALA A 154 -11.91 3.09 3.03
CA ALA A 154 -13.06 3.68 3.72
C ALA A 154 -14.18 4.08 2.75
N LEU A 155 -13.83 4.66 1.59
CA LEU A 155 -14.75 4.99 0.51
C LEU A 155 -15.42 3.72 -0.05
N LEU A 156 -14.65 2.65 -0.26
CA LEU A 156 -15.17 1.35 -0.69
C LEU A 156 -16.19 0.80 0.32
N PHE A 157 -15.88 0.84 1.62
CA PHE A 157 -16.81 0.36 2.65
C PHE A 157 -18.14 1.13 2.63
N LEU A 158 -18.09 2.46 2.42
CA LEU A 158 -19.30 3.28 2.27
C LEU A 158 -20.13 2.94 1.04
N LEU A 159 -19.50 2.67 -0.10
CA LEU A 159 -20.21 2.28 -1.32
C LEU A 159 -20.90 0.92 -1.16
N PHE A 160 -20.26 -0.02 -0.48
CA PHE A 160 -20.79 -1.34 -0.16
C PHE A 160 -21.41 -1.39 1.26
N ASN A 161 -22.03 -0.29 1.70
CA ASN A 161 -22.59 -0.12 3.05
C ASN A 161 -23.52 -1.27 3.50
N LYS A 162 -24.30 -1.86 2.58
CA LYS A 162 -25.20 -2.97 2.89
C LYS A 162 -24.44 -4.26 3.17
N GLN A 163 -23.37 -4.53 2.42
CA GLN A 163 -22.54 -5.73 2.57
C GLN A 163 -21.70 -5.69 3.85
N PHE A 164 -21.31 -4.50 4.29
CA PHE A 164 -20.48 -4.29 5.48
C PHE A 164 -21.26 -3.93 6.75
N ASP A 165 -22.59 -3.88 6.68
CA ASP A 165 -23.50 -3.43 7.75
C ASP A 165 -22.97 -2.24 8.58
N LEU A 166 -22.72 -1.11 7.92
CA LEU A 166 -22.22 0.07 8.64
C LEU A 166 -23.30 0.72 9.53
N GLY A 167 -24.57 0.36 9.36
CA GLY A 167 -25.71 0.92 10.08
C GLY A 167 -25.93 2.44 9.93
N LEU A 168 -25.26 3.10 8.99
CA LEU A 168 -25.29 4.56 8.85
C LEU A 168 -26.65 5.03 8.31
N THR A 169 -27.11 6.19 8.77
CA THR A 169 -28.29 6.84 8.18
C THR A 169 -28.00 7.31 6.75
N ALA A 170 -29.03 7.45 5.91
CA ALA A 170 -28.86 7.90 4.52
C ALA A 170 -28.17 9.27 4.42
N ARG A 171 -28.48 10.20 5.33
CA ARG A 171 -27.85 11.53 5.42
C ARG A 171 -26.37 11.42 5.80
N GLN A 172 -26.02 10.64 6.83
CA GLN A 172 -24.63 10.42 7.22
C GLN A 172 -23.83 9.78 6.09
N ARG A 173 -24.37 8.74 5.45
CA ARG A 173 -23.72 8.07 4.32
C ARG A 173 -23.43 9.04 3.18
N ARG A 174 -24.40 9.90 2.81
CA ARG A 174 -24.22 10.90 1.76
C ARG A 174 -23.11 11.89 2.12
N ASN A 175 -23.12 12.42 3.35
CA ASN A 175 -22.11 13.39 3.78
C ASN A 175 -20.71 12.76 3.79
N PHE A 176 -20.57 11.52 4.28
CA PHE A 176 -19.29 10.82 4.27
C PHE A 176 -18.81 10.47 2.86
N LEU A 177 -19.71 10.10 1.95
CA LEU A 177 -19.36 9.88 0.54
C LEU A 177 -18.85 11.16 -0.13
N ILE A 178 -19.48 12.31 0.13
CA ILE A 178 -19.01 13.59 -0.41
C ILE A 178 -17.62 13.91 0.16
N LEU A 179 -17.44 13.80 1.47
CA LEU A 179 -16.18 14.11 2.13
C LEU A 179 -15.03 13.22 1.66
N LEU A 180 -15.21 11.88 1.74
CA LEU A 180 -14.18 10.92 1.32
C LEU A 180 -13.97 10.94 -0.19
N GLY A 181 -15.02 11.16 -0.99
CA GLY A 181 -14.92 11.28 -2.44
C GLY A 181 -14.10 12.51 -2.85
N ALA A 182 -14.40 13.68 -2.27
CA ALA A 182 -13.62 14.90 -2.49
C ALA A 182 -12.17 14.72 -2.05
N SER A 183 -11.96 14.22 -0.83
CA SER A 183 -10.62 13.98 -0.29
C SER A 183 -9.81 12.99 -1.15
N SER A 184 -10.40 11.83 -1.50
CA SER A 184 -9.74 10.82 -2.35
C SER A 184 -9.35 11.38 -3.72
N PHE A 185 -10.15 12.30 -4.26
CA PHE A 185 -9.89 12.97 -5.53
C PHE A 185 -8.74 13.97 -5.43
N PHE A 186 -8.68 14.78 -4.37
CA PHE A 186 -7.66 15.81 -4.17
C PHE A 186 -6.23 15.29 -3.93
N TYR A 187 -6.05 13.99 -3.65
CA TYR A 187 -4.72 13.37 -3.70
C TYR A 187 -4.11 13.39 -5.12
N LEU A 188 -4.95 13.46 -6.16
CA LEU A 188 -4.57 13.52 -7.57
C LEU A 188 -3.58 12.40 -7.96
N ALA A 189 -3.70 11.25 -7.29
CA ALA A 189 -2.79 10.11 -7.42
C ALA A 189 -3.39 9.02 -8.31
N ARG A 190 -2.74 8.72 -9.45
CA ARG A 190 -3.12 7.63 -10.37
C ARG A 190 -3.31 6.29 -9.64
N THR A 191 -2.49 6.03 -8.62
CA THR A 191 -2.51 4.82 -7.79
C THR A 191 -3.77 4.70 -6.93
N ASN A 192 -4.33 5.79 -6.39
CA ASN A 192 -5.59 5.78 -5.64
C ASN A 192 -6.76 5.37 -6.55
N PHE A 193 -6.82 5.93 -7.77
CA PHE A 193 -7.86 5.57 -8.73
C PHE A 193 -7.77 4.09 -9.14
N LEU A 194 -6.55 3.59 -9.37
CA LEU A 194 -6.32 2.18 -9.70
C LEU A 194 -6.69 1.27 -8.53
N GLN A 195 -6.32 1.63 -7.30
CA GLN A 195 -6.72 0.93 -6.08
C GLN A 195 -8.25 0.84 -5.99
N PHE A 196 -8.94 1.97 -6.15
CA PHE A 196 -10.39 2.02 -6.10
C PHE A 196 -11.02 1.09 -7.14
N ALA A 197 -10.55 1.13 -8.39
CA ALA A 197 -11.06 0.29 -9.46
C ALA A 197 -10.87 -1.21 -9.15
N ILE A 198 -9.68 -1.62 -8.70
CA ILE A 198 -9.37 -3.02 -8.36
C ILE A 198 -10.22 -3.50 -7.20
N LEU A 199 -10.30 -2.71 -6.13
CA LEU A 199 -11.09 -3.08 -4.96
C LEU A 199 -12.58 -3.14 -5.29
N TYR A 200 -13.09 -2.21 -6.09
CA TYR A 200 -14.48 -2.24 -6.56
C TYR A 200 -14.78 -3.49 -7.40
N MET A 201 -13.91 -3.84 -8.36
CA MET A 201 -14.02 -5.08 -9.14
C MET A 201 -13.94 -6.33 -8.26
N GLY A 202 -13.05 -6.31 -7.25
CA GLY A 202 -12.93 -7.36 -6.23
C GLY A 202 -14.23 -7.57 -5.47
N MET A 203 -14.82 -6.48 -4.94
CA MET A 203 -16.09 -6.51 -4.21
C MET A 203 -17.29 -6.94 -5.08
N LYS A 204 -17.25 -6.70 -6.39
CA LYS A 204 -18.24 -7.21 -7.35
C LYS A 204 -18.03 -8.69 -7.72
N GLY A 205 -16.91 -9.29 -7.31
CA GLY A 205 -16.58 -10.69 -7.61
C GLY A 205 -15.98 -10.92 -9.00
N TYR A 206 -15.60 -9.87 -9.73
CA TYR A 206 -14.99 -10.00 -11.06
C TYR A 206 -13.56 -10.53 -11.02
N LEU A 207 -12.90 -10.46 -9.87
CA LEU A 207 -11.55 -11.01 -9.66
C LEU A 207 -11.56 -12.47 -9.19
N LEU A 208 -12.73 -13.08 -8.96
CA LEU A 208 -12.81 -14.51 -8.71
C LEU A 208 -12.54 -15.26 -10.02
N LEU A 209 -11.49 -16.06 -10.04
CA LEU A 209 -11.15 -16.91 -11.19
C LEU A 209 -12.28 -17.92 -11.46
N ASN A 210 -13.13 -17.58 -12.42
CA ASN A 210 -14.15 -18.45 -12.99
C ASN A 210 -14.09 -18.29 -14.52
N LYS A 211 -14.71 -19.22 -15.28
CA LYS A 211 -14.66 -19.21 -16.76
C LYS A 211 -15.10 -17.86 -17.36
N ARG A 212 -16.06 -17.19 -16.72
CA ARG A 212 -16.56 -15.87 -17.13
C ARG A 212 -15.56 -14.75 -16.85
N ALA A 213 -14.96 -14.74 -15.66
CA ALA A 213 -13.94 -13.78 -15.25
C ALA A 213 -12.68 -13.92 -16.10
N LEU A 214 -12.23 -15.14 -16.40
CA LEU A 214 -11.15 -15.41 -17.35
C LEU A 214 -11.46 -14.83 -18.74
N LYS A 215 -12.69 -15.03 -19.24
CA LYS A 215 -13.12 -14.43 -20.51
C LYS A 215 -13.08 -12.90 -20.46
N ILE A 216 -13.56 -12.29 -19.36
CA ILE A 216 -13.54 -10.83 -19.17
C ILE A 216 -12.10 -10.31 -19.10
N ILE A 217 -11.27 -10.87 -18.23
CA ILE A 217 -9.85 -10.50 -18.09
C ILE A 217 -9.13 -10.61 -19.43
N PHE A 218 -9.32 -11.72 -20.15
CA PHE A 218 -8.72 -11.90 -21.47
C PHE A 218 -9.22 -10.86 -22.47
N SER A 219 -10.53 -10.61 -22.55
CA SER A 219 -11.09 -9.58 -23.44
C SER A 219 -10.62 -8.16 -23.10
N SER A 220 -10.50 -7.84 -21.81
CA SER A 220 -9.99 -6.55 -21.34
C SER A 220 -8.51 -6.41 -21.64
N LEU A 221 -7.71 -7.48 -21.47
CA LEU A 221 -6.29 -7.48 -21.83
C LEU A 221 -6.12 -7.26 -23.33
N VAL A 222 -6.89 -7.97 -24.17
CA VAL A 222 -6.88 -7.77 -25.62
C VAL A 222 -7.28 -6.35 -25.97
N ALA A 223 -8.33 -5.79 -25.35
CA ALA A 223 -8.75 -4.42 -25.58
C ALA A 223 -7.67 -3.40 -25.16
N ILE A 224 -7.00 -3.60 -24.03
CA ILE A 224 -5.88 -2.75 -23.58
C ILE A 224 -4.72 -2.83 -24.57
N VAL A 225 -4.35 -4.03 -25.01
CA VAL A 225 -3.27 -4.23 -26.00
C VAL A 225 -3.63 -3.57 -27.31
N LEU A 226 -4.86 -3.69 -27.80
CA LEU A 226 -5.33 -3.04 -29.02
C LEU A 226 -5.34 -1.51 -28.88
N ALA A 227 -5.86 -0.99 -27.77
CA ALA A 227 -5.87 0.45 -27.49
C ALA A 227 -4.45 1.02 -27.37
N TYR A 228 -3.56 0.33 -26.66
CA TYR A 228 -2.16 0.71 -26.55
C TYR A 228 -1.47 0.67 -27.91
N THR A 229 -1.68 -0.39 -28.69
CA THR A 229 -1.15 -0.51 -30.05
C THR A 229 -1.65 0.64 -30.92
N ALA A 230 -2.93 1.00 -30.85
CA ALA A 230 -3.51 2.13 -31.58
C ALA A 230 -2.86 3.47 -31.18
N ILE A 231 -2.65 3.71 -29.89
CA ILE A 231 -1.94 4.90 -29.39
C ILE A 231 -0.49 4.91 -29.86
N TYR A 232 0.18 3.76 -29.84
CA TYR A 232 1.57 3.64 -30.29
C TYR A 232 1.71 3.99 -31.78
N TYR A 233 0.80 3.48 -32.62
CA TYR A 233 0.75 3.81 -34.06
C TYR A 233 0.32 5.24 -34.33
N TYR A 234 -0.59 5.81 -33.53
CA TYR A 234 -0.95 7.23 -33.59
C TYR A 234 0.26 8.14 -33.36
N ASN A 235 1.28 7.64 -32.64
CA ASN A 235 2.56 8.29 -32.37
C ASN A 235 2.41 9.72 -31.80
N PRO A 236 1.74 9.88 -30.66
CA PRO A 236 1.51 11.18 -30.03
C PRO A 236 2.82 11.90 -29.69
N VAL A 237 2.80 13.22 -29.71
CA VAL A 237 3.98 14.08 -29.54
C VAL A 237 4.04 14.67 -28.13
N ARG A 238 5.26 14.78 -27.58
CA ARG A 238 5.49 15.43 -26.28
C ARG A 238 5.21 16.93 -26.41
N ASN A 239 4.42 17.48 -25.47
CA ASN A 239 3.93 18.86 -25.47
C ASN A 239 2.95 19.18 -26.62
N GLY A 240 2.29 18.18 -27.20
CA GLY A 240 1.15 18.43 -28.11
C GLY A 240 -0.07 18.98 -27.36
N GLU A 241 -1.02 19.59 -28.07
CA GLU A 241 -2.20 20.17 -27.43
C GLU A 241 -3.19 19.10 -26.92
N GLY A 242 -3.63 19.24 -25.67
CA GLY A 242 -4.77 18.52 -25.10
C GLY A 242 -4.63 16.99 -25.09
N LEU A 243 -5.34 16.32 -26.01
CA LEU A 243 -5.39 14.86 -26.10
C LEU A 243 -4.03 14.24 -26.46
N ASP A 244 -3.21 14.94 -27.23
CA ASP A 244 -1.93 14.40 -27.69
C ASP A 244 -0.94 14.23 -26.53
N GLU A 245 -0.85 15.21 -25.61
CA GLU A 245 -0.04 15.09 -24.39
C GLU A 245 -0.53 13.96 -23.47
N PHE A 246 -1.85 13.78 -23.37
CA PHE A 246 -2.44 12.70 -22.57
C PHE A 246 -2.10 11.32 -23.15
N LEU A 247 -2.28 11.14 -24.46
CA LEU A 247 -1.94 9.90 -25.17
C LEU A 247 -0.43 9.64 -25.14
N TYR A 248 0.39 10.69 -25.20
CA TYR A 248 1.84 10.60 -25.02
C TYR A 248 2.19 10.03 -23.63
N LYS A 249 1.56 10.50 -22.56
CA LYS A 249 1.75 9.94 -21.20
C LYS A 249 1.33 8.47 -21.10
N ILE A 250 0.25 8.06 -21.77
CA ILE A 250 -0.15 6.64 -21.84
C ILE A 250 0.89 5.82 -22.60
N LYS A 251 1.38 6.33 -23.73
CA LYS A 251 2.41 5.67 -24.55
C LYS A 251 3.71 5.47 -23.76
N MET A 252 4.13 6.46 -22.97
CA MET A 252 5.38 6.39 -22.22
C MET A 252 5.28 5.56 -20.92
N ALA A 253 4.08 5.40 -20.35
CA ALA A 253 3.89 4.73 -19.06
C ALA A 253 4.49 3.30 -18.96
N PRO A 254 4.44 2.44 -20.01
CA PRO A 254 5.17 1.18 -19.98
C PRO A 254 6.69 1.36 -20.02
N GLY A 255 7.21 2.32 -20.78
CA GLY A 255 8.62 2.67 -20.79
C GLY A 255 9.11 3.04 -19.39
N GLU A 256 8.40 3.92 -18.68
CA GLU A 256 8.74 4.33 -17.30
C GLU A 256 8.96 3.14 -16.35
N ALA A 257 8.27 2.02 -16.59
CA ALA A 257 8.27 0.85 -15.72
C ALA A 257 9.05 -0.37 -16.27
N PHE A 258 9.40 -0.39 -17.57
CA PHE A 258 10.02 -1.54 -18.25
C PHE A 258 11.25 -1.19 -19.12
N SER A 259 11.68 0.07 -19.20
CA SER A 259 12.88 0.46 -19.94
C SER A 259 14.10 -0.31 -19.45
N THR A 260 14.80 -1.00 -20.36
CA THR A 260 15.99 -1.82 -20.05
C THR A 260 17.32 -1.10 -20.27
N LYS A 261 17.27 0.04 -20.97
CA LYS A 261 18.40 0.94 -21.22
C LYS A 261 17.94 2.36 -20.95
N ILE A 262 18.69 3.10 -20.14
CA ILE A 262 18.38 4.47 -19.74
C ILE A 262 19.65 5.28 -19.92
N ASN A 263 19.55 6.37 -20.66
CA ASN A 263 20.65 7.31 -20.81
C ASN A 263 20.74 8.18 -19.55
N ARG A 264 21.88 8.12 -18.86
CA ARG A 264 22.10 8.89 -17.62
C ARG A 264 22.32 10.37 -17.89
N ASP A 265 22.94 10.67 -19.03
CA ASP A 265 23.33 12.04 -19.39
C ASP A 265 22.12 12.82 -19.94
N ASP A 266 21.05 12.12 -20.32
CA ASP A 266 19.77 12.72 -20.62
C ASP A 266 18.92 12.80 -19.35
N TRP A 267 18.93 13.97 -18.72
CA TRP A 267 18.09 14.28 -17.55
C TRP A 267 16.62 13.88 -17.75
N LYS A 268 16.10 14.01 -18.97
CA LYS A 268 14.70 13.75 -19.27
C LYS A 268 14.40 12.25 -19.26
N ASP A 269 15.21 11.47 -19.98
CA ASP A 269 15.11 10.01 -20.03
C ASP A 269 15.33 9.39 -18.65
N PHE A 270 16.28 9.94 -17.89
CA PHE A 270 16.58 9.49 -16.54
C PHE A 270 15.40 9.66 -15.57
N ASN A 271 14.81 10.86 -15.50
CA ASN A 271 13.72 11.12 -14.56
C ASN A 271 12.42 10.40 -14.94
N ASP A 272 12.10 10.36 -16.24
CA ASP A 272 10.90 9.67 -16.72
C ASP A 272 11.01 8.15 -16.41
N ASN A 273 12.22 7.57 -16.45
CA ASN A 273 12.46 6.14 -16.21
C ASN A 273 13.12 5.82 -14.86
N TYR A 274 13.08 6.73 -13.88
CA TYR A 274 13.85 6.61 -12.64
C TYR A 274 13.59 5.30 -11.88
N ARG A 275 12.34 4.83 -11.83
CA ARG A 275 11.98 3.54 -11.19
C ARG A 275 12.57 2.34 -11.91
N SER A 276 12.59 2.36 -13.24
CA SER A 276 13.23 1.30 -14.03
C SER A 276 14.74 1.30 -13.82
N TYR A 277 15.34 2.49 -13.70
CA TYR A 277 16.75 2.66 -13.41
C TYR A 277 17.15 2.01 -12.07
N GLU A 278 16.41 2.32 -11.01
CA GLU A 278 16.54 1.71 -9.68
C GLU A 278 16.57 0.16 -9.75
N ASN A 279 15.64 -0.42 -10.51
CA ASN A 279 15.54 -1.87 -10.68
C ASN A 279 16.75 -2.44 -11.45
N ILE A 280 17.17 -1.79 -12.53
CA ILE A 280 18.36 -2.20 -13.31
C ILE A 280 19.61 -2.18 -12.45
N ARG A 281 19.81 -1.10 -11.66
CA ARG A 281 20.98 -0.96 -10.77
C ARG A 281 20.99 -2.05 -9.71
N THR A 282 19.84 -2.38 -9.15
CA THR A 282 19.70 -3.48 -8.18
C THR A 282 20.12 -4.82 -8.81
N ILE A 283 19.59 -5.14 -10.00
CA ILE A 283 19.91 -6.38 -10.72
C ILE A 283 21.40 -6.46 -11.09
N GLN A 284 21.98 -5.36 -11.56
CA GLN A 284 23.41 -5.28 -11.90
C GLN A 284 24.29 -5.48 -10.66
N GLN A 285 23.91 -4.90 -9.53
CA GLN A 285 24.65 -5.05 -8.28
C GLN A 285 24.61 -6.48 -7.75
N LEU A 286 23.42 -7.10 -7.69
CA LEU A 286 23.28 -8.49 -7.26
C LEU A 286 24.02 -9.48 -8.19
N ASN A 287 24.06 -9.19 -9.50
CA ASN A 287 24.86 -9.94 -10.47
C ASN A 287 26.35 -9.83 -10.19
N HIS A 288 26.83 -8.60 -10.00
CA HIS A 288 28.24 -8.34 -9.78
C HIS A 288 28.76 -8.95 -8.47
N ASN A 289 27.93 -8.91 -7.43
CA ASN A 289 28.28 -9.41 -6.10
C ASN A 289 27.94 -10.90 -5.92
N GLU A 290 27.33 -11.55 -6.93
CA GLU A 290 26.87 -12.95 -6.90
C GLU A 290 25.87 -13.27 -5.74
N THR A 291 25.14 -12.27 -5.27
CA THR A 291 24.26 -12.35 -4.09
C THR A 291 22.78 -12.66 -4.41
N TRP A 292 22.45 -13.11 -5.63
CA TRP A 292 21.08 -13.29 -6.10
C TRP A 292 20.15 -14.12 -5.20
N TRP A 293 20.67 -15.19 -4.60
CA TRP A 293 19.85 -16.14 -3.85
C TRP A 293 19.43 -15.63 -2.48
N PHE A 294 20.34 -14.94 -1.79
CA PHE A 294 20.18 -14.51 -0.40
C PHE A 294 20.09 -12.98 -0.24
N GLY A 295 20.42 -12.23 -1.29
CA GLY A 295 20.49 -10.77 -1.26
C GLY A 295 21.71 -10.30 -0.46
N GLU A 296 21.64 -9.03 -0.07
CA GLU A 296 22.70 -8.31 0.64
C GLU A 296 22.29 -7.92 2.07
N GLY A 297 21.07 -8.26 2.51
CA GLY A 297 20.68 -8.10 3.90
C GLY A 297 20.39 -6.67 4.35
N ILE A 298 20.13 -6.53 5.65
CA ILE A 298 19.88 -5.25 6.34
C ILE A 298 21.12 -4.37 6.29
N GLY A 299 20.96 -3.10 5.97
CA GLY A 299 22.05 -2.12 5.81
C GLY A 299 22.46 -1.90 4.35
N SER A 300 22.10 -2.81 3.43
CA SER A 300 22.50 -2.70 2.03
C SER A 300 21.94 -1.48 1.30
N GLN A 301 22.68 -1.03 0.30
CA GLN A 301 22.37 0.15 -0.50
C GLN A 301 22.61 -0.14 -1.97
N VAL A 302 21.72 0.36 -2.83
CA VAL A 302 21.91 0.36 -4.28
C VAL A 302 22.67 1.62 -4.68
N ASP A 303 23.79 1.42 -5.38
CA ASP A 303 24.54 2.52 -5.99
C ASP A 303 23.90 2.96 -7.31
N LEU A 304 23.27 4.13 -7.26
CA LEU A 304 22.68 4.80 -8.43
C LEU A 304 23.74 5.29 -9.41
N LYS A 305 25.04 5.28 -9.07
CA LYS A 305 26.17 5.76 -9.90
C LYS A 305 26.09 7.23 -10.33
N GLN A 306 25.08 7.95 -9.87
CA GLN A 306 24.91 9.38 -9.99
C GLN A 306 24.15 9.88 -8.78
N LYS A 307 24.33 11.16 -8.46
CA LYS A 307 23.60 11.83 -7.40
C LYS A 307 22.24 12.29 -7.92
N VAL A 308 21.20 12.06 -7.14
CA VAL A 308 19.82 12.38 -7.51
C VAL A 308 19.14 13.07 -6.35
N TYR A 309 18.36 14.11 -6.64
CA TYR A 309 17.51 14.74 -5.64
C TYR A 309 16.26 13.89 -5.37
N LEU A 310 16.13 13.43 -4.13
CA LEU A 310 14.97 12.70 -3.63
C LEU A 310 14.36 13.52 -2.48
N GLY A 311 13.37 14.35 -2.82
CA GLY A 311 12.89 15.39 -1.90
C GLY A 311 13.97 16.44 -1.68
N ASP A 312 14.28 16.72 -0.41
CA ASP A 312 15.28 17.74 -0.03
C ASP A 312 16.71 17.18 0.07
N MET A 313 16.92 15.90 -0.26
CA MET A 313 18.21 15.23 -0.11
C MET A 313 18.82 14.82 -1.46
N GLU A 314 20.11 15.10 -1.64
CA GLU A 314 20.90 14.62 -2.77
C GLU A 314 21.54 13.27 -2.40
N LEU A 315 21.08 12.18 -3.03
CA LEU A 315 21.50 10.82 -2.69
C LEU A 315 22.09 10.08 -3.90
N ARG A 316 23.17 9.34 -3.66
CA ARG A 316 23.74 8.36 -4.61
C ARG A 316 23.42 6.92 -4.21
N LEU A 317 23.38 6.66 -2.91
CA LEU A 317 23.15 5.34 -2.32
C LEU A 317 21.77 5.32 -1.69
N ILE A 318 20.90 4.44 -2.17
CA ILE A 318 19.53 4.29 -1.66
C ILE A 318 19.34 2.88 -1.10
N SER A 319 18.70 2.74 0.06
CA SER A 319 18.46 1.40 0.64
C SER A 319 17.09 0.83 0.36
N ILE A 320 16.20 1.68 -0.13
CA ILE A 320 14.80 1.39 -0.29
C ILE A 320 14.41 1.94 -1.65
N LEU A 321 13.85 1.06 -2.47
CA LEU A 321 13.51 1.37 -3.86
C LEU A 321 12.02 1.62 -3.96
N HIS A 322 11.59 2.33 -5.00
CA HIS A 322 10.17 2.54 -5.24
C HIS A 322 9.40 1.23 -5.50
N ASN A 323 10.11 0.17 -5.92
CA ASN A 323 9.56 -1.16 -6.12
C ASN A 323 9.80 -2.03 -4.87
N GLY A 324 8.72 -2.45 -4.23
CA GLY A 324 8.73 -3.32 -3.04
C GLY A 324 9.33 -4.70 -3.33
N PHE A 325 9.13 -5.25 -4.53
CA PHE A 325 9.75 -6.51 -4.93
C PHE A 325 11.26 -6.38 -5.02
N MET A 326 11.76 -5.28 -5.60
CA MET A 326 13.21 -5.06 -5.71
C MET A 326 13.84 -4.73 -4.36
N THR A 327 13.12 -4.05 -3.47
CA THR A 327 13.58 -3.86 -2.09
C THR A 327 13.73 -5.20 -1.38
N VAL A 328 12.73 -6.08 -1.44
CA VAL A 328 12.85 -7.43 -0.85
C VAL A 328 13.95 -8.25 -1.53
N LEU A 329 14.07 -8.18 -2.86
CA LEU A 329 15.13 -8.87 -3.62
C LEU A 329 16.53 -8.42 -3.18
N LEU A 330 16.75 -7.11 -3.01
CA LEU A 330 18.01 -6.58 -2.51
C LEU A 330 18.32 -7.10 -1.11
N LYS A 331 17.33 -7.12 -0.20
CA LYS A 331 17.52 -7.48 1.21
C LYS A 331 17.62 -8.98 1.46
N THR A 332 16.94 -9.79 0.66
CA THR A 332 16.71 -11.22 0.97
C THR A 332 16.84 -12.15 -0.24
N GLY A 333 17.19 -11.62 -1.41
CA GLY A 333 17.38 -12.40 -2.62
C GLY A 333 16.10 -13.06 -3.14
N LEU A 334 16.28 -13.99 -4.08
CA LEU A 334 15.17 -14.74 -4.69
C LEU A 334 14.40 -15.58 -3.67
N LEU A 335 15.07 -16.08 -2.62
CA LEU A 335 14.42 -16.85 -1.57
C LEU A 335 13.41 -16.01 -0.79
N GLY A 336 13.81 -14.84 -0.30
CA GLY A 336 12.89 -13.95 0.40
C GLY A 336 11.84 -13.33 -0.53
N LEU A 337 12.18 -13.05 -1.79
CA LEU A 337 11.20 -12.62 -2.79
C LEU A 337 10.11 -13.69 -2.99
N GLY A 338 10.48 -14.97 -3.08
CA GLY A 338 9.53 -16.09 -3.16
C GLY A 338 8.59 -16.12 -1.96
N VAL A 339 9.14 -15.99 -0.74
CA VAL A 339 8.34 -15.91 0.50
C VAL A 339 7.43 -14.67 0.52
N TYR A 340 7.90 -13.55 -0.02
CA TYR A 340 7.10 -12.35 -0.11
C TYR A 340 5.94 -12.49 -1.10
N VAL A 341 6.14 -13.17 -2.24
CA VAL A 341 5.07 -13.54 -3.16
C VAL A 341 4.05 -14.46 -2.48
N LEU A 342 4.49 -15.41 -1.63
CA LEU A 342 3.56 -16.24 -0.85
C LEU A 342 2.65 -15.41 0.07
N SER A 343 3.14 -14.28 0.61
CA SER A 343 2.30 -13.37 1.39
C SER A 343 1.14 -12.80 0.55
N ILE A 344 1.40 -12.46 -0.71
CA ILE A 344 0.36 -11.97 -1.64
C ILE A 344 -0.60 -13.11 -1.99
N LEU A 345 -0.06 -14.29 -2.29
CA LEU A 345 -0.86 -15.47 -2.64
C LEU A 345 -1.79 -15.91 -1.50
N PHE A 346 -1.41 -15.66 -0.24
CA PHE A 346 -2.22 -15.93 0.94
C PHE A 346 -3.64 -15.34 0.86
N PHE A 347 -3.80 -14.18 0.21
CA PHE A 347 -5.11 -13.52 0.04
C PHE A 347 -6.09 -14.29 -0.87
N PHE A 348 -5.57 -15.14 -1.76
CA PHE A 348 -6.38 -15.92 -2.69
C PHE A 348 -6.78 -17.27 -2.09
N PHE A 349 -5.96 -17.83 -1.19
CA PHE A 349 -6.19 -19.12 -0.54
C PHE A 349 -7.07 -19.03 0.71
N ASN A 350 -8.21 -18.35 0.57
CA ASN A 350 -9.25 -18.30 1.59
C ASN A 350 -10.25 -19.43 1.34
N GLY A 351 -10.42 -20.32 2.33
CA GLY A 351 -11.33 -21.47 2.30
C GLY A 351 -12.78 -21.13 1.90
N ARG A 352 -13.63 -22.16 1.78
CA ARG A 352 -15.02 -21.94 1.35
C ARG A 352 -15.77 -21.08 2.38
N PRO A 353 -16.33 -19.91 1.96
CA PRO A 353 -17.07 -19.06 2.88
C PRO A 353 -18.35 -19.77 3.32
N GLN A 354 -18.64 -19.73 4.61
CA GLN A 354 -19.81 -20.39 5.21
C GLN A 354 -21.04 -19.47 5.28
N ASN A 355 -20.84 -18.16 5.25
CA ASN A 355 -21.88 -17.16 5.31
C ASN A 355 -21.55 -15.97 4.39
N GLN A 356 -22.51 -15.06 4.23
CA GLN A 356 -22.38 -13.90 3.36
C GLN A 356 -21.26 -12.94 3.80
N GLU A 357 -21.08 -12.74 5.11
CA GLU A 357 -20.02 -11.86 5.64
C GLU A 357 -18.62 -12.39 5.32
N LEU A 358 -18.41 -13.70 5.45
CA LEU A 358 -17.16 -14.37 5.07
C LEU A 358 -16.95 -14.32 3.55
N MET A 359 -18.02 -14.37 2.75
CA MET A 359 -17.93 -14.15 1.30
C MET A 359 -17.49 -12.72 0.98
N THR A 360 -18.12 -11.72 1.61
CA THR A 360 -17.74 -10.30 1.47
C THR A 360 -16.29 -10.06 1.85
N LEU A 361 -15.82 -10.64 2.96
CA LEU A 361 -14.40 -10.60 3.35
C LEU A 361 -13.48 -11.30 2.35
N LYS A 362 -13.88 -12.46 1.82
CA LYS A 362 -13.10 -13.16 0.80
C LYS A 362 -12.90 -12.30 -0.44
N LEU A 363 -13.96 -11.64 -0.90
CA LEU A 363 -13.90 -10.72 -2.05
C LEU A 363 -12.97 -9.54 -1.78
N LEU A 364 -13.05 -8.96 -0.57
CA LEU A 364 -12.15 -7.88 -0.15
C LEU A 364 -10.69 -8.33 -0.10
N PHE A 365 -10.41 -9.52 0.43
CA PHE A 365 -9.06 -10.09 0.45
C PHE A 365 -8.51 -10.31 -0.96
N ILE A 366 -9.30 -10.86 -1.88
CA ILE A 366 -8.87 -11.05 -3.28
C ILE A 366 -8.55 -9.70 -3.93
N GLY A 367 -9.42 -8.69 -3.76
CA GLY A 367 -9.15 -7.33 -4.24
C GLY A 367 -7.86 -6.75 -3.65
N THR A 368 -7.65 -6.95 -2.35
CA THR A 368 -6.42 -6.53 -1.64
C THR A 368 -5.19 -7.24 -2.20
N GLY A 369 -5.26 -8.55 -2.44
CA GLY A 369 -4.15 -9.34 -3.00
C GLY A 369 -3.75 -8.87 -4.40
N VAL A 370 -4.72 -8.64 -5.29
CA VAL A 370 -4.45 -8.08 -6.64
C VAL A 370 -3.86 -6.68 -6.54
N PHE A 371 -4.40 -5.84 -5.66
CA PHE A 371 -3.87 -4.51 -5.45
C PHE A 371 -2.45 -4.54 -4.87
N LEU A 372 -2.12 -5.48 -3.99
CA LEU A 372 -0.76 -5.64 -3.44
C LEU A 372 0.27 -5.99 -4.52
N VAL A 373 -0.10 -6.74 -5.56
CA VAL A 373 0.81 -6.96 -6.72
C VAL A 373 1.17 -5.63 -7.36
N LEU A 374 0.17 -4.82 -7.70
CA LEU A 374 0.35 -3.52 -8.34
C LEU A 374 1.05 -2.51 -7.41
N SER A 375 0.65 -2.46 -6.14
CA SER A 375 1.22 -1.54 -5.15
C SER A 375 2.68 -1.84 -4.86
N ASN A 376 3.08 -3.12 -4.82
CA ASN A 376 4.48 -3.49 -4.70
C ASN A 376 5.31 -3.10 -5.92
N TRP A 377 4.73 -3.25 -7.11
CA TRP A 377 5.43 -2.86 -8.33
C TRP A 377 5.60 -1.34 -8.46
N VAL A 378 4.57 -0.56 -8.07
CA VAL A 378 4.53 0.89 -8.33
C VAL A 378 5.01 1.76 -7.15
N PHE A 379 4.75 1.38 -5.89
CA PHE A 379 5.05 2.24 -4.72
C PHE A 379 5.28 1.48 -3.38
N MET A 380 6.28 0.59 -3.34
CA MET A 380 6.77 -0.13 -2.14
C MET A 380 5.79 -1.06 -1.41
N GLY A 381 4.53 -1.15 -1.84
CA GLY A 381 3.55 -2.06 -1.24
C GLY A 381 3.31 -1.80 0.25
N VAL A 382 3.51 -2.84 1.07
CA VAL A 382 3.34 -2.81 2.53
C VAL A 382 4.52 -2.17 3.27
N TYR A 383 5.65 -1.94 2.59
CA TYR A 383 6.82 -1.26 3.15
C TYR A 383 6.77 0.27 2.98
N ASN A 384 5.77 0.79 2.27
CA ASN A 384 5.64 2.23 2.05
C ASN A 384 5.53 2.99 3.40
N LEU A 385 6.27 4.09 3.52
CA LEU A 385 6.37 4.91 4.72
C LEU A 385 5.06 5.53 5.19
N LEU A 386 4.18 5.88 4.25
CA LEU A 386 2.87 6.47 4.55
C LEU A 386 1.77 5.38 4.65
N ASP A 387 2.13 4.11 4.47
CA ASP A 387 1.17 3.00 4.45
C ASP A 387 0.48 2.77 5.81
N SER A 388 -0.83 2.53 5.73
CA SER A 388 -1.66 2.00 6.80
C SER A 388 -2.47 0.76 6.37
N LYS A 389 -2.18 0.17 5.19
CA LYS A 389 -2.80 -1.10 4.74
C LYS A 389 -2.50 -2.24 5.69
N SER A 390 -1.27 -2.32 6.21
CA SER A 390 -0.89 -3.38 7.17
C SER A 390 -1.78 -3.37 8.42
N LEU A 391 -2.13 -2.19 8.95
CA LEU A 391 -3.12 -2.03 10.02
C LEU A 391 -4.48 -2.59 9.63
N LEU A 392 -4.98 -2.21 8.45
CA LEU A 392 -6.26 -2.70 7.95
C LEU A 392 -6.26 -4.22 7.78
N ILE A 393 -5.22 -4.80 7.19
CA ILE A 393 -5.10 -6.25 6.98
C ILE A 393 -5.12 -6.99 8.33
N GLY A 394 -4.38 -6.49 9.34
CA GLY A 394 -4.39 -7.05 10.69
C GLY A 394 -5.80 -7.04 11.31
N PHE A 395 -6.52 -5.93 11.16
CA PHE A 395 -7.90 -5.79 11.63
C PHE A 395 -8.85 -6.78 10.94
N LEU A 396 -8.73 -6.93 9.61
CA LEU A 396 -9.56 -7.86 8.83
C LEU A 396 -9.31 -9.32 9.24
N PHE A 397 -8.07 -9.70 9.58
CA PHE A 397 -7.76 -11.03 10.11
C PHE A 397 -8.43 -11.30 11.47
N ALA A 398 -8.41 -10.31 12.36
CA ALA A 398 -9.08 -10.43 13.65
C ALA A 398 -10.60 -10.55 13.50
N TYR A 399 -11.20 -9.75 12.62
CA TYR A 399 -12.62 -9.82 12.32
C TYR A 399 -13.01 -11.15 11.68
N LYS A 400 -12.26 -11.63 10.68
CA LYS A 400 -12.47 -12.96 10.07
C LYS A 400 -12.45 -14.05 11.13
N ASN A 401 -11.49 -14.00 12.07
CA ASN A 401 -11.41 -14.98 13.15
C ASN A 401 -12.64 -14.94 14.07
N GLN A 402 -13.18 -13.75 14.38
CA GLN A 402 -14.44 -13.65 15.12
C GLN A 402 -15.60 -14.29 14.36
N LEU A 403 -15.73 -14.04 13.06
CA LEU A 403 -16.80 -14.62 12.25
C LEU A 403 -16.73 -16.14 12.18
N VAL A 404 -15.53 -16.73 12.11
CA VAL A 404 -15.35 -18.19 12.11
C VAL A 404 -15.66 -18.79 13.49
N GLN A 405 -15.41 -18.06 14.57
CA GLN A 405 -15.71 -18.50 15.94
C GLN A 405 -17.19 -18.36 16.33
N ARG A 406 -17.92 -17.44 15.69
CA ARG A 406 -19.38 -17.37 15.77
C ARG A 406 -19.94 -18.59 15.02
N LYS A 407 -20.13 -19.71 15.73
CA LYS A 407 -20.91 -20.83 15.19
C LYS A 407 -22.29 -20.31 14.72
N PRO A 408 -22.82 -20.83 13.61
CA PRO A 408 -24.12 -20.42 13.10
C PRO A 408 -25.23 -20.59 14.13
#